data_AF-A0A7L8RT33-F1
#
_entry.id   AF-A0A7L8RT33-F1
#
_cell.length_a   1.000
_cell.length_b   1.000
_cell.length_c   1.000
_cell.angle_alpha   90.00
_cell.angle_beta   90.00
_cell.angle_gamma   90.00
#
_symmetry.space_group_name_H-M   'P 1'
#
loop_
_entity.id
_entity.type
_entity.pdbx_description
1 polymer ?
#
loop_
_entity_poly.entity_id
_entity_poly.type
_entity_poly.pdbx_seq_one_letter_code
_entity_poly.pdbx_strand_id
1 'polypeptide(L)' 'MSQTSHPKIVRRVSPEDIATLAHLAGIQVGHEDLSPLAVSLEQHLNATELLLQADLEDVLPSMEARWNV' A
#
# COMPACT_ATOMS: atom_id res chain seq x y z
N MET A 1 21.88 -12.01 -17.45
CA MET A 1 20.75 -11.84 -16.52
C MET A 1 20.94 -10.49 -15.85
N SER A 2 20.22 -9.47 -16.31
CA SER A 2 20.33 -8.11 -15.79
C SER A 2 19.47 -8.03 -14.54
N GLN A 3 20.07 -7.91 -13.36
CA GLN A 3 19.32 -7.60 -12.15
C GLN A 3 18.85 -6.15 -12.23
N THR A 4 17.57 -5.95 -12.51
CA THR A 4 16.92 -4.64 -12.36
C THR A 4 16.70 -4.41 -10.88
N SER A 5 17.65 -3.72 -10.23
CA SER A 5 17.45 -3.19 -8.88
C SER A 5 16.33 -2.15 -8.95
N HIS A 6 15.10 -2.54 -8.63
CA HIS A 6 14.00 -1.60 -8.49
C HIS A 6 14.27 -0.71 -7.27
N PRO A 7 14.18 0.63 -7.41
CA PRO A 7 14.41 1.52 -6.29
C PRO A 7 13.41 1.20 -5.18
N LYS A 8 13.90 1.06 -3.95
CA LYS A 8 13.07 0.93 -2.76
C LYS A 8 12.11 2.11 -2.70
N ILE A 9 10.81 1.87 -2.85
CA ILE A 9 9.81 2.93 -2.74
C ILE A 9 9.52 3.08 -1.25
N VAL A 10 10.34 3.89 -0.57
CA VAL A 10 10.05 4.30 0.80
C VAL A 10 8.90 5.30 0.75
N ARG A 11 7.67 4.80 0.82
CA ARG A 11 6.47 5.64 0.81
C ARG A 11 6.10 5.98 2.26
N ARG A 12 6.37 7.23 2.65
CA ARG A 12 5.86 7.76 3.91
C ARG A 12 4.37 8.02 3.77
N VAL A 13 3.59 7.57 4.75
CA VAL A 13 2.15 7.84 4.82
C VAL A 13 1.93 8.90 5.89
N SER A 14 1.20 9.94 5.53
CA SER A 14 0.83 11.03 6.44
C SER A 14 -0.59 10.85 7.00
N PRO A 15 -0.92 11.48 8.14
CA PRO A 15 -2.29 11.51 8.66
C PRO A 15 -3.31 12.06 7.64
N GLU A 16 -2.88 13.00 6.78
CA GLU A 16 -3.70 13.59 5.71
C GLU A 16 -4.05 12.57 4.61
N ASP A 17 -3.13 11.65 4.31
CA ASP A 17 -3.40 10.54 3.38
C ASP A 17 -4.52 9.65 3.94
N ILE A 18 -4.49 9.34 5.25
CA ILE A 18 -5.54 8.57 5.91
C ILE A 18 -6.86 9.31 5.89
N ALA A 19 -6.88 10.61 6.19
CA ALA A 19 -8.10 11.42 6.12
C ALA A 19 -8.72 11.41 4.71
N THR A 20 -7.87 11.50 3.68
CA THR A 20 -8.29 11.43 2.28
C THR A 20 -8.88 10.05 1.94
N LEU A 21 -8.21 8.97 2.33
CA LEU A 21 -8.69 7.60 2.12
C LEU A 21 -10.01 7.35 2.86
N ALA A 22 -10.12 7.82 4.11
CA ALA A 22 -11.34 7.72 4.90
C ALA A 22 -12.51 8.45 4.23
N HIS A 23 -12.27 9.66 3.70
CA HIS A 23 -13.27 10.40 2.93
C HIS A 23 -13.71 9.63 1.67
N LEU A 24 -12.78 9.10 0.89
CA LEU A 24 -13.08 8.31 -0.31
C LEU A 24 -13.85 7.02 0.01
N ALA A 25 -13.55 6.39 1.15
CA ALA A 25 -14.24 5.20 1.62
C ALA A 25 -15.59 5.50 2.30
N GLY A 26 -15.90 6.77 2.56
CA GLY A 26 -17.09 7.16 3.33
C GLY A 26 -17.03 6.74 4.80
N ILE A 27 -15.82 6.56 5.35
CA ILE A 27 -15.60 6.15 6.74
C ILE A 27 -15.25 7.37 7.58
N GLN A 28 -15.85 7.48 8.76
CA GLN A 28 -15.47 8.48 9.74
C GLN A 28 -14.36 7.94 10.64
N VAL A 29 -13.25 8.66 10.71
CA VAL A 29 -12.07 8.32 11.53
C VAL A 29 -11.80 9.47 12.47
N GLY A 30 -11.58 9.18 13.76
CA GLY A 30 -11.21 10.18 14.76
C GLY A 30 -9.88 10.84 14.40
N HIS A 31 -9.72 12.12 14.71
CA HIS A 31 -8.46 12.82 14.41
C HIS A 31 -7.28 12.20 15.19
N GLU A 32 -7.56 11.68 16.39
CA GLU A 32 -6.64 10.93 17.24
C GLU A 32 -6.12 9.63 16.59
N ASP A 33 -6.90 9.03 15.69
CA ASP A 33 -6.56 7.76 15.04
C ASP A 33 -5.78 7.93 13.74
N LEU A 34 -5.78 9.13 13.14
CA LEU A 34 -5.14 9.38 11.85
C LEU A 34 -3.63 9.09 11.87
N SER A 35 -2.93 9.52 12.94
CA SER A 35 -1.48 9.29 13.06
C SER A 35 -1.13 7.81 13.27
N PRO A 36 -1.76 7.10 14.23
CA PRO A 36 -1.56 5.65 14.37
C PRO A 36 -1.87 4.85 13.10
N LEU A 37 -2.96 5.20 12.39
CA LEU A 37 -3.34 4.54 11.15
C LEU A 37 -2.35 4.81 10.01
N ALA A 38 -1.78 6.02 9.94
CA ALA A 38 -0.75 6.34 8.97
C ALA A 38 0.50 5.47 9.17
N VAL A 39 0.95 5.31 10.42
CA VAL A 39 2.05 4.41 10.76
C VAL A 39 1.73 2.96 10.42
N SER A 40 0.51 2.50 10.74
CA SER A 40 0.09 1.13 10.44
C SER A 40 0.03 0.86 8.93
N LEU A 41 -0.50 1.79 8.15
CA LEU A 41 -0.56 1.68 6.70
C LEU A 41 0.84 1.71 6.07
N GLU A 42 1.74 2.57 6.56
CA GLU A 42 3.13 2.59 6.13
C GLU A 42 3.82 1.23 6.36
N GLN A 43 3.62 0.61 7.53
CA GLN A 43 4.14 -0.73 7.83
C GLN A 43 3.59 -1.79 6.87
N HIS A 44 2.28 -1.76 6.57
CA HIS A 44 1.67 -2.68 5.62
C HIS A 44 2.23 -2.49 4.20
N LEU A 45 2.37 -1.24 3.74
CA LEU A 45 2.94 -0.94 2.43
C LEU A 45 4.39 -1.44 2.32
N ASN A 46 5.20 -1.25 3.37
CA ASN A 46 6.56 -1.78 3.43
C ASN A 46 6.59 -3.31 3.36
N ALA A 47 5.64 -4.01 4.00
CA ALA A 47 5.55 -5.47 3.89
C ALA A 47 5.18 -5.93 2.47
N THR A 48 4.32 -5.17 1.78
CA THR A 48 3.92 -5.46 0.40
C THR A 48 4.94 -5.05 -0.65
N GLU A 49 6.02 -4.33 -0.29
CA GLU A 49 7.08 -3.92 -1.22
C GLU A 49 7.73 -5.12 -1.94
N LEU A 50 7.76 -6.29 -1.30
CA LEU A 50 8.22 -7.54 -1.92
C LEU A 50 7.41 -7.92 -3.17
N LEU A 51 6.13 -7.57 -3.23
CA LEU A 51 5.27 -7.85 -4.38
C LEU A 51 5.62 -6.98 -5.59
N LEU A 52 6.23 -5.80 -5.38
CA LEU A 52 6.66 -4.90 -6.45
C LEU A 52 7.90 -5.42 -7.19
N GLN A 53 8.57 -6.43 -6.65
CA GLN A 53 9.71 -7.09 -7.28
C GLN A 53 9.30 -8.28 -8.16
N ALA A 54 8.01 -8.60 -8.22
CA ALA A 54 7.51 -9.67 -9.06
C ALA A 54 7.73 -9.30 -10.54
N ASP A 55 8.21 -10.27 -11.32
CA ASP A 55 8.22 -10.16 -12.76
C ASP A 55 6.79 -10.31 -13.29
N LEU A 56 6.28 -9.25 -13.90
CA LEU A 56 4.94 -9.17 -14.47
C LEU A 56 4.98 -9.13 -16.00
N GLU A 57 6.15 -9.35 -16.62
CA GLU A 57 6.24 -9.46 -18.08
C GLU A 57 5.35 -10.63 -18.54
N ASP A 58 4.42 -10.34 -19.46
CA ASP A 58 3.41 -11.26 -19.99
C ASP A 58 2.38 -11.83 -18.98
N VAL A 59 2.31 -11.28 -17.75
CA VAL A 59 1.28 -11.66 -16.77
C VAL A 59 0.04 -10.79 -16.94
N LEU A 60 -1.09 -11.41 -17.33
CA LEU A 60 -2.38 -10.74 -17.34
C LEU A 60 -2.96 -10.64 -15.92
N PRO A 61 -3.54 -9.48 -15.53
CA PRO A 61 -4.18 -9.34 -14.24
C PRO A 61 -5.38 -10.29 -14.12
N SER A 62 -5.45 -11.01 -13.02
CA SER A 62 -6.64 -11.79 -12.67
C SER A 62 -7.81 -10.85 -12.37
N MET A 63 -8.99 -11.13 -12.92
CA MET A 63 -10.23 -10.41 -12.57
C MET A 63 -10.82 -10.86 -11.22
N GLU A 64 -10.30 -11.94 -10.64
CA GLU A 64 -10.64 -12.39 -9.30
C GLU A 64 -9.60 -11.89 -8.31
N ALA A 65 -9.97 -10.89 -7.50
CA ALA A 65 -9.19 -10.50 -6.32
C ALA A 65 -9.36 -11.58 -5.24
N ARG A 66 -8.52 -12.61 -5.24
CA ARG A 66 -8.45 -13.58 -4.14
C ARG A 66 -7.49 -13.07 -3.08
N TRP A 67 -7.99 -12.19 -2.24
CA TRP A 67 -7.28 -11.78 -1.04
C TRP A 67 -7.62 -12.76 0.09
N ASN A 68 -6.86 -13.85 0.18
CA ASN A 68 -6.94 -14.73 1.35
C ASN A 68 -6.12 -14.08 2.48
N VAL A 69 -6.81 -13.43 3.42
CA VAL A 69 -6.22 -13.04 4.72
C VAL A 69 -6.34 -14.21 5.68
#